data_AF-A0A535S202-F1
#
_entry.id   AF-A0A535S202-F1
#
_cell.length_a   1.000
_cell.length_b   1.000
_cell.length_c   1.000
_cell.angle_alpha   90.00
_cell.angle_beta   90.00
_cell.angle_gamma   90.00
#
_symmetry.space_group_name_H-M   'P 1'
#
loop_
_entity.id
_entity.type
_entity.pdbx_description
1 polymer ?
#
loop_
_entity_poly.entity_id
_entity_poly.type
_entity_poly.pdbx_seq_one_letter_code
_entity_poly.pdbx_strand_id
1 'polypeptide(L)' 'MQERVIVGIDVGTTKICVLVGELDRDGKMNIVGVGTCPSQGLRRGV' A
#
# COMPACT_ATOMS: atom_id res chain seq x y z
N MET A 1 2.98 19.38 14.43
CA MET A 1 2.19 18.17 14.10
C MET A 1 2.73 17.61 12.80
N GLN A 2 3.18 16.36 12.81
CA GLN A 2 3.72 15.67 11.63
C GLN A 2 2.58 15.10 10.78
N GLU A 3 2.75 15.13 9.46
CA GLU A 3 1.88 14.41 8.52
C GLU A 3 1.95 12.90 8.80
N ARG A 4 0.81 12.20 8.67
CA ARG A 4 0.76 10.76 8.93
C ARG A 4 0.86 10.01 7.61
N VAL A 5 1.88 9.16 7.50
CA VAL A 5 2.02 8.22 6.38
C VAL A 5 1.23 6.95 6.68
N ILE A 6 0.38 6.55 5.75
CA ILE A 6 -0.44 5.32 5.79
C ILE A 6 -0.04 4.46 4.59
N VAL A 7 0.16 3.17 4.83
CA VAL A 7 0.54 2.22 3.78
C VAL A 7 -0.50 1.12 3.70
N GLY A 8 -1.11 0.96 2.53
CA GLY A 8 -1.97 -0.18 2.20
C GLY A 8 -1.17 -1.23 1.42
N ILE A 9 -1.29 -2.49 1.83
CA ILE A 9 -0.66 -3.64 1.15
C ILE A 9 -1.76 -4.61 0.73
N ASP A 10 -1.76 -5.00 -0.53
CA ASP A 10 -2.58 -6.07 -1.08
C ASP A 10 -1.66 -7.21 -1.54
N VAL A 11 -1.83 -8.39 -0.94
CA VAL A 11 -0.99 -9.56 -1.19
C VAL A 11 -1.79 -10.55 -2.05
N GLY A 12 -1.62 -10.45 -3.36
CA GLY A 12 -2.18 -11.40 -4.31
C GLY A 12 -1.28 -12.63 -4.52
N THR A 13 -1.87 -13.70 -5.06
CA THR A 13 -1.13 -14.91 -5.48
C THR A 13 -0.18 -14.65 -6.65
N THR A 14 -0.48 -13.65 -7.48
CA THR A 14 0.33 -13.29 -8.65
C THR A 14 1.29 -12.14 -8.37
N LYS A 15 0.84 -11.12 -7.62
CA LYS A 15 1.59 -9.91 -7.34
C LYS A 15 1.23 -9.35 -5.98
N ILE A 16 2.18 -8.66 -5.37
CA ILE A 16 1.96 -7.82 -4.20
C ILE A 16 1.84 -6.38 -4.70
N CYS A 17 0.84 -5.65 -4.24
CA CYS A 17 0.64 -4.23 -4.53
C CYS A 17 0.74 -3.42 -3.24
N VAL A 18 1.28 -2.21 -3.34
CA VAL A 18 1.40 -1.27 -2.23
C VAL A 18 0.90 0.09 -2.67
N LEU A 19 0.17 0.76 -1.79
CA LEU A 19 -0.23 2.16 -1.90
C LEU A 19 0.31 2.92 -0.69
N VAL A 20 0.95 4.07 -0.92
CA VAL A 20 1.41 4.98 0.13
C VAL A 20 0.60 6.25 0.04
N GLY A 21 -0.06 6.59 1.15
CA GLY A 21 -0.83 7.82 1.29
C GLY A 21 -0.33 8.67 2.44
N GLU A 22 -0.40 9.98 2.27
CA GLU A 22 -0.19 10.97 3.32
C GLU A 22 -1.54 11.55 3.72
N LEU A 23 -1.82 11.54 5.02
CA LEU A 23 -2.99 12.18 5.60
C LEU A 23 -2.60 13.58 6.07
N ASP A 24 -3.20 14.59 5.46
CA ASP A 24 -2.99 15.98 5.85
C ASP A 24 -3.74 16.33 7.16
N ARG A 25 -3.61 17.58 7.59
CA ARG A 25 -4.19 18.06 8.85
C ARG A 25 -5.72 18.13 8.83
N ASP A 26 -6.31 18.19 7.64
CA ASP A 26 -7.76 18.24 7.43
C ASP A 26 -8.35 16.83 7.26
N GLY A 27 -7.52 15.79 7.39
CA GLY A 27 -7.93 14.40 7.25
C GLY A 27 -8.10 13.97 5.80
N LYS A 28 -7.58 14.74 4.84
CA LYS A 28 -7.62 14.36 3.43
C LYS A 28 -6.44 13.46 3.10
N MET A 29 -6.73 12.36 2.42
CA MET A 29 -5.73 11.40 1.97
C MET A 29 -5.21 11.77 0.58
N ASN A 30 -3.89 11.92 0.46
CA ASN A 30 -3.19 12.12 -0.81
C ASN A 30 -2.34 10.88 -1.11
N ILE A 31 -2.48 10.31 -2.30
CA ILE A 31 -1.63 9.17 -2.70
C ILE A 31 -0.31 9.70 -3.24
N VAL A 32 0.78 9.31 -2.59
CA VAL A 32 2.15 9.78 -2.92
C VAL A 32 3.02 8.69 -3.53
N GLY A 33 2.61 7.43 -3.42
CA GLY A 33 3.36 6.32 -3.99
C GLY A 33 2.49 5.10 -4.29
N VAL A 34 2.88 4.39 -5.34
CA VAL A 34 2.36 3.07 -5.69
C VAL A 34 3.51 2.14 -6.02
N GLY A 35 3.41 0.88 -5.62
CA GLY A 35 4.44 -0.13 -5.88
C GLY A 35 3.80 -1.47 -6.20
N THR A 36 4.46 -2.24 -7.07
CA THR A 36 4.07 -3.64 -7.30
C THR A 36 5.31 -4.52 -7.45
N CYS A 37 5.21 -5.77 -7.04
CA CYS A 37 6.22 -6.78 -7.34
C CYS A 37 5.58 -8.16 -7.59
N PRO A 38 6.23 -9.06 -8.34
CA PRO A 38 5.79 -10.44 -8.46
C PRO A 38 5.70 -11.12 -7.09
N SER A 39 4.63 -11.87 -6.85
CA SER A 39 4.51 -12.68 -5.64
C SER A 39 5.39 -13.92 -5.78
N GLN A 40 6.24 -14.18 -4.78
CA GLN A 40 7.19 -15.30 -4.82
C GLN A 40 6.68 -16.58 -4.13
N GLY A 41 5.43 -16.63 -3.66
CA GLY A 41 5.07 -17.76 -2.81
C GLY A 41 3.61 -18.00 -2.45
N LEU A 42 2.65 -17.10 -2.72
CA LEU A 42 1.25 -17.38 -2.39
C LEU A 42 0.67 -18.42 -3.38
N ARG A 43 0.67 -19.70 -2.99
CA ARG A 43 0.00 -20.78 -3.73
C ARG A 43 -1.38 -21.00 -3.13
N ARG A 44 -2.45 -20.65 -3.87
CA ARG A 44 -3.86 -20.82 -3.42
C ARG A 44 -4.22 -20.07 -2.12
N GLY A 45 -3.59 -18.94 -1.83
CA GLY A 45 -4.00 -18.07 -0.71
C GLY A 45 -3.53 -18.52 0.67
N VAL A 46 -2.52 -19.41 0.74
CA VAL A 46 -1.76 -19.74 1.95
C VAL A 46 -0.33 -19.22 1.87
#